data_AF-A0A3N5ZNQ5-F1
#
_entry.id   AF-A0A3N5ZNQ5-F1
#
_cell.length_a   1.000
_cell.length_b   1.000
_cell.length_c   1.000
_cell.angle_alpha   90.00
_cell.angle_beta   90.00
_cell.angle_gamma   90.00
#
_symmetry.space_group_name_H-M   'P 1'
#
loop_
_entity.id
_entity.type
_entity.pdbx_description
1 polymer ?
#
loop_
_entity_poly.entity_id
_entity_poly.type
_entity_poly.pdbx_seq_one_letter_code
_entity_poly.pdbx_strand_id
1 'polypeptide(L)'
;MSTPVTPARKINRIGLEMSTYRGGKTTLCAGCGHNAISERIVEAYFDMGVPPERVIKLSGIGCSSKSPAYFWGASHGFNAVHGRMPSVATGAMLAN
;
A
#
# COMPACT_ATOMS: atom_id res chain seq x y z
N MET A 1 38.70 -6.53 13.04
CA MET A 1 37.78 -6.18 11.94
C MET A 1 36.45 -6.85 12.22
N SER A 2 35.48 -6.12 12.75
CA SER A 2 34.12 -6.63 12.99
C SER A 2 33.40 -6.78 11.66
N THR A 3 33.00 -7.99 11.30
CA THR A 3 32.12 -8.23 10.16
C THR A 3 30.78 -7.52 10.38
N PRO A 4 30.26 -6.75 9.41
CA PRO A 4 28.94 -6.16 9.53
C PRO A 4 27.91 -7.29 9.53
N VAL A 5 27.20 -7.43 10.66
CA VAL A 5 26.04 -8.32 10.76
C VAL A 5 24.90 -7.65 10.01
N THR A 6 24.56 -8.18 8.83
CA THR A 6 23.36 -7.75 8.11
C THR A 6 22.14 -8.09 8.97
N PRO A 7 21.30 -7.10 9.36
CA PRO A 7 20.13 -7.38 10.17
C PRO A 7 19.20 -8.34 9.41
N ALA A 8 18.69 -9.35 10.12
CA ALA A 8 17.73 -10.29 9.57
C ALA A 8 16.50 -9.52 9.07
N ARG A 9 16.11 -9.76 7.81
CA ARG A 9 14.95 -9.12 7.20
C ARG A 9 13.68 -9.57 7.93
N LYS A 10 12.84 -8.60 8.34
CA LYS A 10 11.56 -8.90 8.98
C LYS A 10 10.62 -9.50 7.93
N ILE A 11 10.36 -10.80 8.07
CA ILE A 11 9.39 -11.55 7.26
C ILE A 11 8.09 -11.75 8.05
N ASN A 12 6.96 -11.80 7.34
CA ASN A 12 5.67 -12.11 7.95
C ASN A 12 5.36 -13.60 7.90
N ARG A 13 4.16 -13.98 8.39
CA ARG A 13 3.67 -15.37 8.44
C ARG A 13 3.54 -16.05 7.07
N ILE A 14 3.51 -15.31 5.97
CA ILE A 14 3.47 -15.86 4.61
C ILE A 14 4.83 -15.78 3.89
N GLY A 15 5.91 -15.46 4.62
CA GLY A 15 7.27 -15.43 4.09
C GLY A 15 7.60 -14.19 3.26
N LEU A 16 6.75 -13.15 3.28
CA LEU A 16 7.01 -11.91 2.55
C LEU A 16 7.74 -10.90 3.44
N GLU A 17 8.64 -10.14 2.81
CA GLU A 17 9.37 -9.03 3.45
C GLU A 17 8.49 -7.77 3.56
N MET A 18 8.70 -6.95 4.59
CA MET A 18 8.01 -5.67 4.75
C MET A 18 8.19 -4.74 3.53
N SER A 19 9.35 -4.78 2.87
CA SER A 19 9.62 -3.95 1.69
C SER A 19 8.70 -4.30 0.51
N THR A 20 8.24 -5.54 0.38
CA THR A 20 7.26 -5.98 -0.63
C THR A 20 5.93 -5.23 -0.51
N TYR A 21 5.58 -4.79 0.70
CA TYR A 21 4.37 -4.03 0.98
C TYR A 21 4.56 -2.52 0.77
N ARG A 22 5.77 -2.01 0.51
CA ARG A 22 5.97 -0.59 0.24
C ARG A 22 5.60 -0.24 -1.20
N GLY A 23 5.14 0.99 -1.42
CA GLY A 23 4.89 1.52 -2.76
C GLY A 23 6.02 2.42 -3.23
N GLY A 24 5.73 3.23 -4.26
CA GLY A 24 6.68 4.19 -4.80
C GLY A 24 6.99 5.35 -3.84
N LYS A 25 8.02 6.11 -4.17
CA LYS A 25 8.39 7.31 -3.41
C LYS A 25 7.24 8.33 -3.38
N THR A 26 6.92 8.83 -2.20
CA THR A 26 5.86 9.82 -2.03
C THR A 26 6.21 11.15 -2.71
N THR A 27 5.20 11.78 -3.32
CA THR A 27 5.28 13.16 -3.81
C THR A 27 4.45 14.11 -2.95
N LEU A 28 4.02 13.66 -1.77
CA LEU A 28 3.27 14.47 -0.82
C LEU A 28 4.23 15.35 -0.03
N CYS A 29 3.71 16.44 0.52
CA CYS A 29 4.48 17.38 1.33
C CYS A 29 5.16 16.69 2.53
N ALA A 30 6.31 17.22 2.95
CA ALA A 30 6.93 16.82 4.21
C ALA A 30 5.94 17.06 5.38
N GLY A 31 5.77 16.05 6.24
CA GLY A 31 4.79 16.10 7.33
C GLY A 31 3.33 15.85 6.92
N CYS A 32 3.03 15.52 5.66
CA CYS A 32 1.67 15.20 5.24
C CYS A 32 1.14 13.94 5.94
N GLY A 33 -0.04 14.03 6.57
CA GLY A 33 -0.67 12.91 7.27
C GLY A 33 -0.99 11.69 6.40
N HIS A 34 -1.18 11.88 5.09
CA HIS A 34 -1.38 10.75 4.15
C HIS A 34 -0.17 9.80 4.09
N ASN A 35 1.04 10.29 4.35
CA ASN A 35 2.22 9.43 4.46
C ASN A 35 2.14 8.55 5.71
N ALA A 36 1.72 9.12 6.85
CA ALA A 36 1.52 8.36 8.09
C ALA A 36 0.42 7.29 7.92
N ILE A 37 -0.69 7.63 7.26
CA ILE A 37 -1.76 6.67 6.95
C ILE A 37 -1.23 5.54 6.04
N SER A 38 -0.46 5.89 4.99
CA SER A 38 0.12 4.89 4.08
C SER A 38 1.03 3.91 4.82
N GLU A 39 1.89 4.38 5.73
CA GLU A 39 2.75 3.50 6.53
C GLU A 39 1.95 2.58 7.48
N ARG A 40 0.89 3.09 8.12
CA ARG A 40 0.02 2.26 8.97
C ARG A 40 -0.73 1.18 8.17
N ILE A 41 -1.14 1.49 6.94
CA ILE A 41 -1.75 0.54 6.02
C ILE A 41 -0.74 -0.56 5.64
N VAL A 42 0.52 -0.20 5.33
CA VAL A 42 1.61 -1.16 5.06
C VAL A 42 1.81 -2.12 6.22
N GLU A 43 1.97 -1.60 7.44
CA GLU A 43 2.17 -2.40 8.65
C GLU A 43 1.01 -3.38 8.90
N ALA A 44 -0.23 -2.89 8.82
CA ALA A 44 -1.42 -3.72 9.06
C ALA A 44 -1.49 -4.92 8.11
N TYR A 45 -1.21 -4.74 6.83
CA TYR A 45 -1.27 -5.84 5.86
C TYR A 45 -0.08 -6.79 5.94
N PHE A 46 1.09 -6.27 6.30
CA PHE A 46 2.24 -7.10 6.60
C PHE A 46 1.94 -8.04 7.78
N ASP A 47 1.38 -7.51 8.86
CA ASP A 47 1.02 -8.28 10.06
C ASP A 47 -0.13 -9.26 9.76
N MET A 48 -1.10 -8.86 8.95
CA MET A 48 -2.15 -9.76 8.46
C MET A 48 -1.64 -10.80 7.46
N GLY A 49 -0.41 -10.69 6.94
CA GLY A 49 0.12 -11.63 5.95
C GLY A 49 -0.77 -11.76 4.71
N VAL A 50 -1.31 -10.64 4.23
CA VAL A 50 -2.14 -10.62 3.01
C VAL A 50 -1.22 -10.61 1.79
N PRO A 51 -1.39 -11.52 0.81
CA PRO A 51 -0.63 -11.45 -0.44
C PRO A 51 -1.03 -10.19 -1.24
N PRO A 52 -0.09 -9.29 -1.59
CA PRO A 52 -0.41 -8.02 -2.27
C PRO A 52 -1.21 -8.17 -3.57
N GLU A 53 -0.96 -9.21 -4.34
CA GLU A 53 -1.65 -9.52 -5.60
C GLU A 53 -3.14 -9.83 -5.42
N ARG A 54 -3.59 -10.13 -4.20
CA ARG A 54 -5.01 -10.36 -3.89
C ARG A 54 -5.74 -9.09 -3.45
N VAL A 55 -5.07 -7.94 -3.54
CA VAL A 55 -5.60 -6.66 -3.05
C VAL A 55 -5.79 -5.70 -4.22
N ILE A 56 -6.93 -5.02 -4.21
CA ILE A 56 -7.21 -3.88 -5.08
C ILE A 56 -7.30 -2.60 -4.25
N LYS A 57 -6.60 -1.56 -4.70
CA LYS A 57 -6.61 -0.23 -4.11
C LYS A 57 -7.41 0.70 -5.02
N LEU A 58 -8.48 1.27 -4.50
CA LEU A 58 -9.36 2.15 -5.26
C LEU A 58 -9.29 3.56 -4.67
N SER A 59 -9.20 4.57 -5.54
CA SER A 59 -9.17 5.98 -5.14
C SER A 59 -9.91 6.89 -6.12
N GLY A 60 -10.11 8.15 -5.75
CA GLY A 60 -10.70 9.17 -6.62
C GLY A 60 -9.66 10.19 -7.07
N ILE A 61 -9.99 11.49 -6.93
CA ILE A 61 -9.08 12.60 -7.23
C ILE A 61 -8.86 13.46 -5.99
N GLY A 62 -7.60 13.74 -5.66
CA GLY A 62 -7.15 14.51 -4.51
C GLY A 62 -5.79 14.01 -3.99
N CYS A 63 -5.17 14.76 -3.06
CA CYS A 63 -3.90 14.33 -2.45
C CYS A 63 -4.03 12.98 -1.74
N SER A 64 -5.14 12.78 -1.01
CA SER A 64 -5.49 11.49 -0.39
C SER A 64 -5.56 10.37 -1.43
N SER A 65 -6.18 10.65 -2.58
CA SER A 65 -6.36 9.68 -3.66
C SER A 65 -5.07 9.30 -4.39
N LYS A 66 -3.94 9.97 -4.11
CA LYS A 66 -2.62 9.55 -4.61
C LYS A 66 -1.96 8.51 -3.69
N SER A 67 -2.44 8.37 -2.45
CA SER A 67 -1.88 7.45 -1.44
C SER A 67 -1.73 6.01 -1.92
N PRO A 68 -2.64 5.42 -2.74
CA PRO A 68 -2.46 4.08 -3.29
C PRO A 68 -1.18 3.86 -4.10
N ALA A 69 -0.53 4.91 -4.60
CA ALA A 69 0.76 4.79 -5.29
C ALA A 69 1.94 4.58 -4.33
N TYR A 70 1.75 4.89 -3.03
CA TYR A 70 2.82 4.93 -2.03
C TYR A 70 2.83 3.72 -1.09
N PHE A 71 1.81 2.87 -1.16
CA PHE A 71 1.76 1.59 -0.45
C PHE A 71 1.37 0.44 -1.41
N TRP A 72 1.82 -0.77 -1.06
CA TRP A 72 1.60 -2.03 -1.77
C TRP A 72 1.87 -1.94 -3.27
N GLY A 73 3.12 -1.73 -3.67
CA GLY A 73 3.50 -1.62 -5.08
C GLY A 73 3.14 -2.85 -5.91
N ALA A 74 3.14 -4.04 -5.30
CA ALA A 74 2.79 -5.31 -5.95
C ALA A 74 1.27 -5.61 -6.03
N SER A 75 0.41 -4.69 -5.59
CA SER A 75 -1.06 -4.85 -5.63
C SER A 75 -1.71 -4.09 -6.78
N HIS A 76 -2.97 -4.42 -7.09
CA HIS A 76 -3.73 -3.73 -8.13
C HIS A 76 -4.15 -2.33 -7.65
N GLY A 77 -4.06 -1.32 -8.53
CA GLY A 77 -4.42 0.05 -8.21
C GLY A 77 -5.28 0.68 -9.30
N PHE A 78 -6.33 1.39 -8.91
CA PHE A 78 -7.18 2.14 -9.83
C PHE A 78 -7.55 3.52 -9.25
N ASN A 79 -7.34 4.55 -10.07
CA ASN A 79 -7.69 5.93 -9.76
C ASN A 79 -8.92 6.32 -10.58
N ALA A 80 -10.07 6.34 -9.92
CA ALA A 80 -11.33 6.78 -10.50
C ALA A 80 -11.38 8.31 -10.61
N VAL A 81 -12.42 8.80 -11.30
CA VAL A 81 -12.71 10.23 -11.35
C VAL A 81 -13.22 10.77 -10.00
N HIS A 82 -13.18 12.09 -9.85
CA HIS A 82 -13.49 12.75 -8.57
C HIS A 82 -14.89 12.34 -8.06
N GLY A 83 -14.96 11.90 -6.81
CA GLY A 83 -16.21 11.46 -6.17
C GLY A 83 -16.81 10.14 -6.70
N ARG A 84 -16.18 9.43 -7.64
CA ARG A 84 -16.72 8.19 -8.24
C ARG A 84 -16.04 6.90 -7.80
N MET A 85 -15.04 6.99 -6.92
CA MET A 85 -14.39 5.80 -6.35
C MET A 85 -15.39 4.79 -5.77
N PRO A 86 -16.41 5.18 -4.97
CA PRO A 86 -17.35 4.21 -4.41
C PRO A 86 -18.15 3.46 -5.48
N SER A 87 -18.58 4.15 -6.55
CA SER A 87 -19.32 3.50 -7.65
C SER A 87 -18.46 2.46 -8.37
N VAL A 88 -17.18 2.76 -8.60
CA VAL A 88 -16.23 1.80 -9.19
C VAL A 88 -15.98 0.64 -8.22
N ALA A 89 -15.84 0.92 -6.92
CA ALA A 89 -15.64 -0.10 -5.90
C ALA A 89 -16.81 -1.09 -5.82
N THR A 90 -18.05 -0.60 -5.88
CA THR A 90 -19.23 -1.45 -5.94
C THR A 90 -19.18 -2.41 -7.14
N GLY A 91 -18.81 -1.90 -8.33
CA GLY A 91 -18.67 -2.74 -9.52
C GLY A 91 -17.57 -3.79 -9.37
N ALA A 92 -16.41 -3.40 -8.83
CA ALA A 92 -15.30 -4.32 -8.60
C ALA A 92 -15.67 -5.45 -7.64
N MET A 93 -16.33 -5.12 -6.51
CA MET A 93 -16.74 -6.10 -5.49
C MET A 93 -17.84 -7.06 -5.96
N LEU A 94 -18.68 -6.64 -6.91
CA LEU A 94 -19.69 -7.55 -7.47
C LEU A 94 -19.09 -8.49 -8.52
N ALA A 95 -17.96 -8.12 -9.12
CA ALA A 95 -17.33 -8.90 -10.17
C ALA A 95 -16.38 -10.00 -9.64
N ASN A 96 -15.77 -9.82 -8.47
CA ASN A 96 -14.80 -10.71 -7.83
C ASN A 96 -14.79 -10.49 -6.31
#